data_AF-A0A962VRC1-F1
#
_entry.id   AF-A0A962VRC1-F1
#
_cell.length_a   1.000
_cell.length_b   1.000
_cell.length_c   1.000
_cell.angle_alpha   90.00
_cell.angle_beta   90.00
_cell.angle_gamma   90.00
#
_symmetry.space_group_name_H-M   'P 1'
#
loop_
_entity.id
_entity.type
_entity.pdbx_description
1 polymer ?
#
loop_
_entity_poly.entity_id
_entity_poly.type
_entity_poly.pdbx_seq_one_letter_code
_entity_poly.pdbx_strand_id
1 'polypeptide(L)' 'MLDPKLLRNDLDTVANALARRGYVLDKAKLAALEAQRKSLQVEAEALQNER' A
#
# COMPACT_ATOMS: atom_id res chain seq x y z
N MET A 1 -2.40 6.54 13.24
CA MET A 1 -2.17 6.24 11.80
C MET A 1 -0.80 5.61 11.67
N LEU A 2 -0.66 4.52 10.91
CA LEU A 2 0.66 4.03 10.51
C LEU A 2 1.23 4.92 9.41
N ASP A 3 2.54 5.12 9.40
CA ASP A 3 3.21 5.89 8.36
C ASP A 3 3.18 5.11 7.02
N PRO A 4 2.54 5.64 5.95
CA PRO A 4 2.45 4.96 4.67
C PRO A 4 3.81 4.71 4.02
N LYS A 5 4.81 5.58 4.25
CA LYS A 5 6.16 5.37 3.71
C LYS A 5 6.82 4.15 4.35
N LEU A 6 6.67 4.02 5.67
CA LEU A 6 7.17 2.87 6.42
C LEU A 6 6.46 1.58 5.99
N LEU A 7 5.15 1.66 5.73
CA LEU A 7 4.36 0.52 5.25
C LEU A 7 4.82 0.00 3.88
N ARG A 8 5.26 0.90 2.99
CA ARG A 8 5.74 0.55 1.65
C ARG A 8 7.19 0.09 1.63
N ASN A 9 8.05 0.74 2.41
CA ASN A 9 9.48 0.45 2.41
C ASN A 9 9.84 -0.73 3.32
N ASP A 10 9.14 -0.88 4.44
CA ASP A 10 9.47 -1.82 5.52
C ASP A 10 8.25 -2.64 5.98
N LEU A 11 7.50 -3.17 5.01
CA LEU A 11 6.29 -3.97 5.24
C LEU A 11 6.53 -5.15 6.18
N ASP A 12 7.69 -5.81 6.06
CA ASP A 12 8.07 -6.95 6.91
C ASP A 12 8.26 -6.56 8.36
N THR A 13 8.96 -5.45 8.60
CA THR A 13 9.19 -4.89 9.93
C THR A 13 7.88 -4.52 10.60
N VAL A 14 6.97 -3.88 9.85
CA VAL A 14 5.64 -3.53 10.33
C VAL A 14 4.79 -4.77 10.61
N ALA A 15 4.78 -5.75 9.70
CA ALA A 15 4.04 -6.99 9.88
C ALA A 15 4.51 -7.74 11.13
N ASN A 16 5.82 -7.78 11.39
CA ASN A 16 6.39 -8.39 12.59
C ASN A 16 6.01 -7.62 13.87
N ALA A 17 6.04 -6.29 13.84
CA ALA A 17 5.62 -5.46 14.97
C ALA A 17 4.12 -5.60 15.28
N LEU A 18 3.29 -5.72 14.24
CA LEU A 18 1.85 -5.97 14.37
C LEU A 18 1.57 -7.40 14.86
N ALA A 19 2.31 -8.39 14.39
CA ALA A 19 2.17 -9.78 14.82
C ALA A 19 2.47 -9.93 16.32
N ARG A 20 3.47 -9.20 16.84
CA ARG A 20 3.74 -9.12 18.29
C ARG A 20 2.58 -8.55 19.09
N ARG A 21 1.73 -7.72 18.48
CA ARG A 21 0.50 -7.19 19.08
C ARG A 21 -0.73 -8.07 18.83
N GLY A 22 -0.56 -9.25 18.23
CA GLY A 22 -1.64 -10.18 17.89
C GLY A 22 -2.39 -9.82 16.60
N TYR A 23 -1.85 -8.91 15.78
CA TYR A 23 -2.47 -8.51 14.52
C TYR A 23 -1.67 -9.03 13.32
N VAL A 24 -2.30 -9.79 12.45
CA VAL A 24 -1.67 -10.29 11.21
C VAL A 24 -1.92 -9.30 10.08
N LEU A 25 -0.87 -8.64 9.62
CA LEU A 25 -0.95 -7.75 8.47
C LEU A 25 -1.04 -8.58 7.18
N ASP A 26 -2.13 -8.41 6.43
CA ASP A 26 -2.31 -9.04 5.13
C ASP A 26 -1.51 -8.30 4.05
N LYS A 27 -0.30 -8.81 3.81
CA LYS A 27 0.63 -8.28 2.80
C LYS A 27 0.08 -8.44 1.39
N ALA A 28 -0.64 -9.52 1.10
CA ALA A 28 -1.19 -9.79 -0.23
C ALA A 28 -2.28 -8.77 -0.58
N LYS A 29 -3.17 -8.50 0.37
CA LYS A 29 -4.19 -7.44 0.22
C LYS A 29 -3.54 -6.07 0.06
N LEU A 30 -2.47 -5.78 0.81
CA LEU A 30 -1.78 -4.51 0.67
C LEU A 30 -1.13 -4.34 -0.71
N ALA A 31 -0.47 -5.38 -1.22
CA ALA A 31 0.12 -5.39 -2.55
C ALA A 31 -0.92 -5.20 -3.66
N ALA A 32 -2.09 -5.82 -3.53
CA ALA A 32 -3.20 -5.65 -4.47
C ALA A 32 -3.70 -4.19 -4.49
N LEU A 33 -3.86 -3.57 -3.31
CA LEU A 33 -4.26 -2.16 -3.19
C LEU A 33 -3.20 -1.20 -3.75
N GLU A 34 -1.91 -1.49 -3.55
CA GLU A 34 -0.80 -0.73 -4.15
C GLU A 34 -0.83 -0.79 -5.69
N ALA A 35 -1.08 -1.97 -6.26
CA ALA A 35 -1.22 -2.16 -7.69
C ALA A 35 -2.44 -1.39 -8.24
N GLN A 36 -3.59 -1.49 -7.57
CA GLN A 36 -4.79 -0.75 -7.95
C GLN A 36 -4.57 0.77 -7.86
N ARG A 37 -3.90 1.27 -6.81
CA ARG A 37 -3.54 2.68 -6.65
C ARG A 37 -2.70 3.18 -7.83
N LYS A 38 -1.68 2.42 -8.25
CA LYS A 38 -0.84 2.78 -9.39
C LYS A 38 -1.64 2.82 -10.69
N SER A 39 -2.49 1.82 -10.92
CA SER A 39 -3.35 1.78 -12.11
C SER A 39 -4.26 3.01 -12.19
N LEU A 40 -4.95 3.32 -11.08
CA LEU A 40 -5.84 4.48 -11.01
C LEU A 40 -5.08 5.80 -11.15
N GLN A 41 -3.85 5.88 -10.64
CA GLN A 41 -3.02 7.06 -10.80
C GLN A 41 -2.67 7.31 -12.27
N VAL A 42 -2.25 6.26 -13.00
CA VAL A 42 -1.96 6.37 -14.44
C VAL A 42 -3.22 6.72 -15.24
N GLU A 43 -4.36 6.10 -14.90
CA GLU A 43 -5.65 6.39 -15.55
C GLU A 43 -6.07 7.86 -15.31
N ALA A 44 -5.92 8.36 -14.09
CA ALA A 44 -6.20 9.75 -13.76
C ALA A 44 -5.27 10.73 -14.50
N GLU A 45 -3.97 10.43 -14.57
CA GLU A 45 -2.99 11.22 -15.32
C GLU A 45 -3.30 11.22 -16.82
N ALA A 46 -3.73 10.09 -17.38
CA ALA A 46 -4.17 9.99 -18.77
C ALA A 46 -5.42 10.83 -19.04
N LEU A 47 -6.46 10.72 -18.20
CA LEU A 47 -7.69 11.51 -18.31
C LEU A 47 -7.43 13.02 -18.14
N GLN A 48 -6.44 13.39 -17.32
CA GLN A 48 -6.04 14.78 -17.15
C GLN A 48 -5.32 15.33 -18.39
N ASN A 49 -4.51 14.50 -19.07
CA ASN A 49 -3.83 14.89 -20.31
C ASN A 49 -4.75 14.95 -21.54
N GLU A 50 -5.90 14.26 -21.50
CA GLU A 50 -6.92 14.36 -22.56
C GLU A 50 -7.75 15.65 -22.50
N ARG A 51 -7.60 16.47 -21.44
CA ARG A 51 -8.25 17.78 -21.27
C ARG A 51 -7.34 18.94 -21.66
#